data_AF-S4MZD0-F1
#
_entry.id   AF-S4MZD0-F1
#
_cell.length_a   1.000
_cell.length_b   1.000
_cell.length_c   1.000
_cell.angle_alpha   90.00
_cell.angle_beta   90.00
_cell.angle_gamma   90.00
#
_symmetry.space_group_name_H-M   'P 1'
#
loop_
_entity.id
_entity.type
_entity.pdbx_description
1 polymer ?
#
loop_
_entity_poly.entity_id
_entity_poly.type
_entity_poly.pdbx_seq_one_letter_code
_entity_poly.pdbx_strand_id
1 'polypeptide(L)'
;MAVRNEFALERYRYVLQQIHAVNENAHRFLAIYQTLATALVSAALALFVGYRKWDLAPATARGGVIGLLTLATVVAAFTGTLIVVGALAWLDYRNEECDITDEVVGPGFRKRPRPGNFLRWYETYVLLFILVSVITMWVLAALFLLPAMR
;
A
#
# COMPACT_ATOMS: atom_id res chain seq x y z
N MET A 1 -3.30 -15.21 -41.04
CA MET A 1 -2.22 -15.32 -40.03
C MET A 1 -1.67 -13.95 -39.63
N ALA A 2 -1.38 -13.04 -40.55
CA ALA A 2 -0.88 -11.69 -40.23
C ALA A 2 -1.78 -10.89 -39.26
N VAL A 3 -3.08 -10.77 -39.56
CA VAL A 3 -4.05 -10.02 -38.73
C VAL A 3 -4.15 -10.57 -37.29
N ARG A 4 -4.13 -11.90 -37.12
CA ARG A 4 -4.16 -12.54 -35.79
C ARG A 4 -2.91 -12.20 -34.97
N ASN A 5 -1.74 -12.17 -35.61
CA ASN A 5 -0.49 -11.85 -34.95
C ASN A 5 -0.42 -10.35 -34.59
N GLU A 6 -1.00 -9.47 -35.40
CA GLU A 6 -1.11 -8.04 -35.08
C GLU A 6 -2.01 -7.81 -33.85
N PHE A 7 -3.20 -8.44 -33.80
CA PHE A 7 -4.07 -8.37 -32.62
C PHE A 7 -3.41 -8.95 -31.35
N ALA A 8 -2.70 -10.08 -31.47
CA ALA A 8 -1.99 -10.67 -30.35
C ALA A 8 -0.86 -9.75 -29.82
N LEU A 9 -0.17 -9.07 -30.73
CA LEU A 9 0.89 -8.11 -30.41
C LEU A 9 0.34 -6.85 -29.73
N GLU A 10 -0.81 -6.34 -30.17
CA GLU A 10 -1.50 -5.23 -29.49
C GLU A 10 -1.96 -5.61 -28.08
N ARG A 11 -2.59 -6.78 -27.93
CA ARG A 11 -2.99 -7.29 -26.62
C ARG A 11 -1.79 -7.47 -25.69
N TYR A 12 -0.69 -8.01 -26.21
CA TYR A 12 0.55 -8.15 -25.46
C TYR A 12 1.11 -6.81 -24.99
N ARG A 13 1.15 -5.79 -25.87
CA ARG A 13 1.57 -4.43 -25.52
C ARG A 13 0.68 -3.84 -24.43
N TYR A 14 -0.65 -4.02 -24.54
CA TYR A 14 -1.59 -3.56 -23.52
C TYR A 14 -1.35 -4.23 -22.17
N VAL A 15 -1.17 -5.55 -22.13
CA VAL A 15 -0.89 -6.30 -20.89
C VAL A 15 0.41 -5.81 -20.24
N LEU A 16 1.47 -5.60 -21.00
CA LEU A 16 2.72 -5.05 -20.48
C LEU A 16 2.54 -3.64 -19.90
N GLN A 17 1.77 -2.78 -20.58
CA GLN A 17 1.45 -1.45 -20.07
C GLN A 17 0.66 -1.52 -18.75
N GLN A 18 -0.32 -2.42 -18.63
CA GLN A 18 -1.07 -2.60 -17.40
C GLN A 18 -0.17 -3.10 -16.25
N ILE A 19 0.72 -4.06 -16.51
CA ILE A 19 1.70 -4.54 -15.52
C ILE A 19 2.58 -3.38 -15.02
N HIS A 20 3.08 -2.54 -15.93
CA HIS A 20 3.88 -1.37 -15.55
C HIS A 20 3.07 -0.37 -14.73
N ALA A 21 1.84 -0.06 -15.14
CA ALA A 21 0.97 0.87 -14.42
C ALA A 21 0.64 0.37 -13.01
N VAL A 22 0.36 -0.92 -12.84
CA VAL A 22 0.10 -1.52 -11.52
C VAL A 22 1.32 -1.40 -10.60
N ASN A 23 2.52 -1.64 -11.13
CA ASN A 23 3.75 -1.51 -10.35
C ASN A 23 4.02 -0.06 -9.94
N GLU A 24 3.84 0.90 -10.85
CA GLU A 24 3.99 2.33 -10.55
C GLU A 24 2.96 2.81 -9.52
N ASN A 25 1.72 2.34 -9.62
CA ASN A 25 0.66 2.65 -8.67
C ASN A 25 1.01 2.18 -7.25
N ALA A 26 1.66 1.02 -7.08
CA ALA A 26 2.09 0.56 -5.76
C ALA A 26 3.06 1.55 -5.08
N HIS A 27 4.03 2.09 -5.82
CA HIS A 27 4.93 3.14 -5.32
C HIS A 27 4.19 4.44 -5.03
N ARG A 28 3.25 4.85 -5.89
CA ARG A 28 2.44 6.04 -5.70
C ARG A 28 1.58 5.95 -4.44
N PHE A 29 0.95 4.80 -4.19
CA PHE A 29 0.16 4.57 -2.97
C PHE A 29 1.02 4.61 -1.72
N LEU A 30 2.24 4.07 -1.76
CA LEU A 30 3.19 4.17 -0.65
C LEU A 30 3.58 5.64 -0.36
N ALA A 31 3.86 6.44 -1.38
CA ALA A 31 4.21 7.86 -1.19
C ALA A 31 3.03 8.66 -0.58
N ILE A 32 1.81 8.42 -1.05
CA ILE A 32 0.59 9.02 -0.48
C ILE A 32 0.43 8.62 0.97
N TYR A 33 0.62 7.33 1.29
CA TYR A 33 0.56 6.83 2.65
C TYR A 33 1.59 7.50 3.55
N GLN A 34 2.85 7.59 3.14
CA GLN A 34 3.91 8.25 3.90
C GLN A 34 3.59 9.72 4.17
N THR A 35 3.04 10.42 3.17
CA THR A 35 2.65 11.83 3.30
C THR A 35 1.53 12.00 4.33
N LEU A 36 0.47 11.21 4.22
CA LEU A 36 -0.67 11.27 5.15
C LEU A 36 -0.28 10.83 6.56
N ALA A 37 0.49 9.75 6.69
CA ALA A 37 0.97 9.25 7.97
C ALA A 37 1.84 10.31 8.67
N THR A 38 2.78 10.93 7.94
CA THR A 38 3.64 11.99 8.49
C THR A 38 2.81 13.19 8.94
N ALA A 39 1.82 13.61 8.15
CA ALA A 39 0.95 14.72 8.51
C ALA A 39 0.12 14.42 9.77
N LEU A 40 -0.50 13.23 9.85
CA LEU A 40 -1.32 12.82 10.99
C LEU A 40 -0.50 12.64 12.27
N VAL A 41 0.68 12.03 12.18
CA VAL A 41 1.60 11.89 13.32
C VAL A 41 2.09 13.26 13.79
N SER A 42 2.44 14.15 12.87
CA SER A 42 2.86 15.51 13.20
C SER A 42 1.73 16.28 13.89
N ALA A 43 0.48 16.14 13.42
CA ALA A 43 -0.69 16.73 14.06
C ALA A 43 -0.91 16.17 15.49
N ALA A 44 -0.73 14.86 15.68
CA ALA A 44 -0.87 14.24 17.00
C ALA A 44 0.22 14.73 17.98
N LEU A 45 1.46 14.87 17.51
CA LEU A 45 2.56 15.43 18.29
C LEU A 45 2.33 16.91 18.60
N ALA A 46 1.87 17.70 17.62
CA ALA A 46 1.56 19.10 17.83
C ALA A 46 0.44 19.28 18.86
N LEU A 47 -0.61 18.45 18.81
CA LEU A 47 -1.65 18.42 19.83
C LEU A 47 -1.09 18.05 21.21
N PHE A 48 -0.23 17.05 21.28
CA PHE A 48 0.39 16.63 22.53
C PHE A 48 1.30 17.69 23.18
N VAL A 49 2.09 18.40 22.38
CA VAL A 49 2.96 19.47 22.89
C VAL A 49 2.17 20.75 23.17
N GLY A 50 1.14 21.01 22.37
CA GLY A 50 0.40 22.26 22.35
C GLY A 50 -0.81 22.33 23.29
N TYR A 51 -1.38 21.20 23.74
CA TYR A 51 -2.70 21.22 24.39
C TYR A 51 -2.78 22.14 25.62
N ARG A 52 -1.71 22.23 26.42
CA ARG A 52 -1.65 23.14 27.58
C ARG A 52 -1.61 24.60 27.17
N LYS A 53 -0.91 24.94 26.09
CA LYS A 53 -0.84 26.31 25.57
C LYS A 53 -2.15 26.73 24.89
N TRP A 54 -2.88 25.76 24.34
CA TRP A 54 -4.17 25.98 23.69
C TRP A 54 -5.35 25.91 24.67
N ASP A 55 -5.09 25.82 25.98
CA ASP A 55 -6.09 25.73 27.04
C ASP A 55 -7.11 24.60 26.82
N LEU A 56 -6.65 23.49 26.23
CA LEU A 56 -7.47 22.32 25.97
C LEU A 56 -7.49 21.42 27.21
N ALA A 57 -8.68 20.94 27.56
CA ALA A 57 -8.83 19.92 28.59
C ALA A 57 -8.01 18.66 28.22
N PRO A 58 -7.24 18.07 29.16
CA PRO A 58 -6.43 16.88 28.90
C PRO A 58 -7.23 15.72 28.30
N ALA A 59 -8.49 15.56 28.73
CA ALA A 59 -9.40 14.55 28.19
C ALA A 59 -9.71 14.75 26.69
N THR A 60 -9.96 16.00 26.28
CA THR A 60 -10.23 16.36 24.87
C THR A 60 -8.98 16.14 24.02
N ALA A 61 -7.81 16.55 24.50
CA ALA A 61 -6.55 16.37 23.79
C ALA A 61 -6.19 14.89 23.63
N ARG A 62 -6.40 14.08 24.68
CA ARG A 62 -6.25 12.61 24.63
C ARG A 62 -7.18 11.98 23.59
N GLY A 63 -8.46 12.39 23.57
CA GLY A 63 -9.42 11.97 22.55
C GLY A 63 -8.98 12.33 21.14
N GLY A 64 -8.42 13.53 20.94
CA GLY A 64 -7.87 13.97 19.66
C GLY A 64 -6.68 13.13 19.18
N VAL A 65 -5.73 12.79 20.06
CA VAL A 65 -4.60 11.90 19.73
C VAL A 65 -5.10 10.51 19.31
N ILE A 66 -6.06 9.94 20.04
CA ILE A 66 -6.67 8.64 19.69
C ILE A 66 -7.39 8.73 18.34
N GLY A 67 -8.13 9.81 18.10
CA GLY A 67 -8.82 10.06 16.84
C GLY A 67 -7.85 10.14 15.65
N LEU A 68 -6.74 10.87 15.79
CA LEU A 68 -5.71 10.98 14.76
C LEU A 68 -5.01 9.65 14.46
N LEU A 69 -4.71 8.85 15.49
CA LEU A 69 -4.15 7.50 15.31
C LEU A 69 -5.14 6.54 14.67
N THR A 70 -6.42 6.66 14.99
CA THR A 70 -7.49 5.90 14.34
C THR A 70 -7.58 6.26 12.86
N LEU A 71 -7.53 7.56 12.53
CA LEU A 71 -7.48 8.03 11.14
C LEU A 71 -6.26 7.48 10.39
N ALA A 72 -5.09 7.50 11.02
CA ALA A 72 -3.86 6.93 10.46
C ALA A 72 -4.01 5.42 10.19
N THR A 73 -4.72 4.71 11.07
CA THR A 73 -5.02 3.28 10.91
C THR A 73 -5.96 3.02 9.72
N VAL A 74 -6.98 3.86 9.54
CA VAL A 74 -7.89 3.78 8.38
C VAL A 74 -7.12 4.03 7.08
N VAL A 75 -6.26 5.06 7.04
CA VAL A 75 -5.41 5.34 5.89
C VAL A 75 -4.51 4.14 5.58
N ALA A 76 -3.86 3.56 6.59
CA ALA A 76 -3.03 2.38 6.45
C ALA A 76 -3.80 1.18 5.89
N ALA A 77 -5.00 0.89 6.41
CA ALA A 77 -5.84 -0.20 5.95
C ALA A 77 -6.30 0.00 4.49
N PHE A 78 -6.66 1.24 4.12
CA PHE A 78 -7.03 1.58 2.76
C PHE A 78 -5.86 1.41 1.80
N THR A 79 -4.69 1.96 2.11
CA THR A 79 -3.47 1.76 1.31
C THR A 79 -3.11 0.28 1.19
N GLY A 80 -3.16 -0.47 2.28
CA GLY A 80 -2.90 -1.91 2.27
C GLY A 80 -3.85 -2.66 1.34
N THR A 81 -5.14 -2.32 1.36
CA THR A 81 -6.14 -2.89 0.45
C THR A 81 -5.80 -2.60 -1.01
N LEU A 82 -5.43 -1.36 -1.35
CA LEU A 82 -5.05 -0.98 -2.71
C LEU A 82 -3.82 -1.77 -3.21
N ILE A 83 -2.82 -1.96 -2.34
CA ILE A 83 -1.63 -2.75 -2.67
C ILE A 83 -1.99 -4.23 -2.89
N VAL A 84 -2.83 -4.81 -2.04
CA VAL A 84 -3.28 -6.21 -2.19
C VAL A 84 -4.05 -6.39 -3.50
N VAL A 85 -5.00 -5.50 -3.80
CA VAL A 85 -5.76 -5.56 -5.07
C VAL A 85 -4.83 -5.36 -6.27
N GLY A 86 -3.86 -4.44 -6.19
CA GLY A 86 -2.84 -4.27 -7.22
C GLY A 86 -2.01 -5.53 -7.44
N ALA A 87 -1.56 -6.19 -6.37
CA ALA A 87 -0.83 -7.45 -6.43
C ALA A 87 -1.66 -8.57 -7.08
N LEU A 88 -2.96 -8.65 -6.79
CA LEU A 88 -3.87 -9.61 -7.43
C LEU A 88 -4.06 -9.31 -8.92
N ALA A 89 -4.25 -8.04 -9.29
CA ALA A 89 -4.34 -7.63 -10.69
C ALA A 89 -3.05 -7.94 -11.46
N TRP A 90 -1.89 -7.74 -10.82
CA TRP A 90 -0.60 -8.11 -11.39
C TRP A 90 -0.52 -9.62 -11.68
N LEU A 91 -0.98 -10.50 -10.76
CA LEU A 91 -1.01 -11.94 -11.01
C LEU A 91 -1.83 -12.28 -12.26
N ASP A 92 -2.99 -11.64 -12.39
CA ASP A 92 -3.91 -11.89 -13.50
C ASP A 92 -3.29 -11.48 -14.84
N TYR A 93 -2.78 -10.26 -14.93
CA TYR A 93 -2.08 -9.78 -16.13
C TYR A 93 -0.84 -10.62 -16.48
N ARG A 94 -0.12 -11.14 -15.48
CA ARG A 94 1.02 -12.03 -15.70
C ARG A 94 0.61 -13.41 -16.19
N ASN A 95 -0.56 -13.91 -15.80
CA ASN A 95 -1.12 -15.14 -16.37
C ASN A 95 -1.53 -14.89 -17.83
N GLU A 96 -2.21 -13.78 -18.12
CA GLU A 96 -2.56 -13.40 -19.50
C GLU A 96 -1.33 -13.25 -20.40
N GLU A 97 -0.24 -12.66 -19.90
CA GLU A 97 1.02 -12.57 -20.64
C GLU A 97 1.58 -13.96 -20.99
N CYS A 98 1.51 -14.92 -20.05
CA CYS A 98 1.95 -16.29 -20.29
C CYS A 98 1.07 -16.98 -21.34
N ASP A 99 -0.24 -16.77 -21.28
CA ASP A 99 -1.19 -17.39 -22.22
C ASP A 99 -0.99 -16.87 -23.65
N ILE A 100 -0.77 -15.57 -23.82
CA ILE A 100 -0.48 -14.97 -25.13
C ILE A 100 0.86 -15.48 -25.68
N THR A 101 1.89 -15.58 -24.83
CA THR A 101 3.22 -16.04 -25.28
C THR A 101 3.24 -17.53 -25.61
N ASP A 102 2.49 -18.35 -24.87
CA ASP A 102 2.31 -19.77 -25.18
C ASP A 102 1.56 -19.99 -26.51
N GLU A 103 0.56 -19.15 -26.83
CA GLU A 103 -0.18 -19.23 -28.09
C GLU A 103 0.68 -18.81 -29.31
N VAL A 104 1.52 -17.78 -29.16
CA VAL A 104 2.26 -17.18 -30.28
C VAL A 104 3.64 -17.81 -30.52
N VAL A 105 4.38 -18.14 -29.44
CA VAL A 105 5.77 -18.60 -29.53
C VAL A 105 5.85 -20.13 -29.37
N GLY A 106 5.08 -20.68 -28.44
CA GLY A 106 5.04 -22.12 -28.17
C GLY A 106 4.84 -22.41 -26.68
N PRO A 107 4.27 -23.57 -26.36
CA PRO A 107 3.87 -23.90 -24.99
C PRO A 107 5.08 -23.97 -24.06
N GLY A 108 4.96 -23.33 -22.89
CA GLY A 108 5.98 -23.34 -21.85
C GLY A 108 7.12 -22.37 -22.11
N PHE A 109 6.95 -21.40 -23.02
CA PHE A 109 7.96 -20.38 -23.28
C PHE A 109 8.25 -19.56 -22.02
N ARG A 110 7.22 -19.27 -21.20
CA ARG A 110 7.36 -18.56 -19.93
C ARG A 110 6.64 -19.28 -18.79
N LYS A 111 7.31 -19.37 -17.63
CA LYS A 111 6.71 -19.97 -16.43
C LYS A 111 5.68 -19.03 -15.81
N ARG A 112 4.48 -19.56 -15.54
CA ARG A 112 3.42 -18.86 -14.81
C ARG A 112 3.89 -18.40 -13.41
N PRO A 113 3.43 -17.23 -12.93
CA PRO A 113 3.72 -16.77 -11.60
C PRO A 113 3.20 -17.78 -10.56
N ARG A 114 4.06 -18.18 -9.62
CA ARG A 114 3.64 -19.00 -8.48
C ARG A 114 3.35 -18.08 -7.30
N PRO A 115 2.11 -18.06 -6.76
CA PRO A 115 1.76 -17.18 -5.66
C PRO A 115 2.64 -17.46 -4.43
N GLY A 116 3.06 -18.71 -4.21
CA GLY A 116 3.94 -19.08 -3.08
C GLY A 116 5.31 -18.41 -3.01
N ASN A 117 5.67 -17.53 -3.95
CA ASN A 117 6.90 -16.75 -3.92
C ASN A 117 6.70 -15.32 -3.37
N PHE A 118 5.70 -15.10 -2.50
CA PHE A 118 5.37 -13.79 -1.89
C PHE A 118 6.58 -13.07 -1.28
N LEU A 119 7.57 -13.78 -0.72
CA LEU A 119 8.79 -13.19 -0.16
C LEU A 119 9.68 -12.47 -1.19
N ARG A 120 9.50 -12.73 -2.49
CA ARG A 120 10.20 -11.99 -3.56
C ARG A 120 9.48 -10.71 -3.97
N TRP A 121 8.27 -10.49 -3.48
CA TRP A 121 7.42 -9.40 -3.92
C TRP A 121 7.70 -8.18 -3.08
N TYR A 122 8.04 -7.09 -3.75
CA TYR A 122 8.25 -5.79 -3.11
C TYR A 122 7.01 -5.38 -2.29
N GLU A 123 5.81 -5.66 -2.81
CA GLU A 123 4.51 -5.38 -2.20
C GLU A 123 4.38 -5.99 -0.81
N THR A 124 4.97 -7.17 -0.58
CA THR A 124 4.93 -7.83 0.74
C THR A 124 5.72 -7.04 1.78
N TYR A 125 6.88 -6.48 1.39
CA TYR A 125 7.67 -5.62 2.27
C TYR A 125 7.01 -4.27 2.52
N VAL A 126 6.27 -3.73 1.54
CA VAL A 126 5.48 -2.52 1.73
C VAL A 126 4.36 -2.73 2.73
N LEU A 127 3.61 -3.83 2.59
CA LEU A 127 2.54 -4.17 3.54
C LEU A 127 3.10 -4.39 4.95
N LEU A 128 4.23 -5.07 5.07
CA LEU A 128 4.92 -5.25 6.34
C LEU A 128 5.35 -3.90 6.94
N PHE A 129 5.90 -3.00 6.12
CA PHE A 129 6.28 -1.66 6.56
C PHE A 129 5.07 -0.87 7.09
N ILE A 130 3.95 -0.86 6.37
CA ILE A 130 2.70 -0.21 6.81
C ILE A 130 2.18 -0.81 8.11
N LEU A 131 2.24 -2.13 8.26
CA LEU A 131 1.80 -2.82 9.46
C LEU A 131 2.67 -2.44 10.68
N VAL A 132 3.99 -2.54 10.52
CA VAL A 132 4.97 -2.23 11.57
C VAL A 132 4.89 -0.77 11.98
N SER A 133 4.73 0.16 11.02
CA SER A 133 4.62 1.59 11.32
C SER A 133 3.37 1.90 12.15
N VAL A 134 2.20 1.35 11.80
CA VAL A 134 0.95 1.56 12.55
C VAL A 134 1.06 0.99 13.97
N ILE A 135 1.58 -0.24 14.10
CA ILE A 135 1.80 -0.85 15.42
C ILE A 135 2.72 0.04 16.26
N THR A 136 3.82 0.51 15.67
CA THR A 136 4.79 1.38 16.35
C THR A 136 4.14 2.68 16.80
N MET A 137 3.33 3.33 15.95
CA MET A 137 2.61 4.56 16.29
C MET A 137 1.68 4.36 17.50
N TRP A 138 0.90 3.27 17.51
CA TRP A 138 0.01 2.95 18.62
C TRP A 138 0.78 2.63 19.91
N VAL A 139 1.84 1.84 19.82
CA VAL A 139 2.68 1.49 20.97
C VAL A 139 3.31 2.75 21.57
N LEU A 140 3.89 3.62 20.75
CA LEU A 140 4.49 4.87 21.22
C LEU A 140 3.44 5.79 21.86
N ALA A 141 2.25 5.90 21.27
CA ALA A 141 1.19 6.71 21.83
C ALA A 141 0.68 6.16 23.16
N ALA A 142 0.47 4.84 23.24
CA ALA A 142 -0.04 4.19 24.44
C ALA A 142 0.96 4.25 25.61
N LEU A 143 2.26 4.11 25.33
CA LEU A 143 3.30 4.10 26.36
C LEU A 143 3.76 5.51 26.77
N PHE A 144 3.83 6.46 25.83
CA PHE A 144 4.44 7.77 26.09
C PHE A 144 3.44 8.93 26.06
N LEU A 145 2.61 9.04 25.00
CA LEU A 145 1.75 10.21 24.84
C LEU A 145 0.56 10.18 25.81
N LEU A 146 -0.29 9.15 25.73
CA LEU A 146 -1.54 9.09 26.48
C LEU A 146 -1.35 9.11 28.00
N PRO A 147 -0.35 8.44 28.60
CA PRO A 147 -0.11 8.50 30.04
C PRO A 147 0.38 9.86 30.54
N ALA A 148 1.07 10.62 29.69
CA ALA A 148 1.60 11.96 30.00
C ALA A 148 0.53 13.06 29.88
N MET A 149 -0.59 12.80 29.21
CA MET A 149 -1.74 13.71 29.10
C MET A 149 -2.67 13.58 30.31
N ARG A 150 -2.17 13.97 31.49
CA ARG A 150 -2.94 14.14 32.72
C ARG A 150 -3.22 15.61 32.98
#